data_AF-A0A2S7ESY0-F1
#
_entry.id   AF-A0A2S7ESY0-F1
#
_cell.length_a   1.000
_cell.length_b   1.000
_cell.length_c   1.000
_cell.angle_alpha   90.00
_cell.angle_beta   90.00
_cell.angle_gamma   90.00
#
_symmetry.space_group_name_H-M   'P 1'
#
loop_
_entity.id
_entity.type
_entity.pdbx_description
1 polymer ?
#
loop_
_entity_poly.entity_id
_entity_poly.type
_entity_poly.pdbx_seq_one_letter_code
_entity_poly.pdbx_strand_id
1 'polypeptide(L)'
;MNPVSGHGHAAQCVHAGDADAAAQDPSRRRFLQWSALAAAVGLLRVPLAAAASSAGHVQALPPQRYGDGGTPVAQSPLRFASSGNVVHNGKESIGKRGVQIRWPYVLGSGDLSELRLLLDNWCFSYSNNSMVNPGNTLPIQAASLEIGGVVKPITFGGAAGITLDDGANDVLSDLLTPADFALATFARGTIVYVKMLVMFDLSTASSLCNSSARAASQSGARVAWFDPTVTTSSDVCAAGQWTQTGDAVQSRPHGYVPKLVGRHVDAAAKAWLCVGDSICQGTGDADSATRVAGLGWMSRAMRDPSDADASQIGYMNMAVHGSTSTIAVVDARSATLARYATHAVVMYGTNDIGLAGTGVSLDTLQTRLSAIYSMLRANEVQKILAGHLLPRTTSTDSWATEANQNYCGGPGGWDSTGIAAQLNAWLAPNVGAAVDAFQHWPSIRGTDDLKFLVTGAARYATTDGTHPTTAAYGLMAADVRTQMDAL
;
A
#
# COMPACT_ATOMS: atom_id res chain seq x y z
N MET A 1 36.88 11.39 58.08
CA MET A 1 36.63 12.59 57.24
C MET A 1 35.25 12.42 56.65
N ASN A 2 34.34 13.34 56.99
CA ASN A 2 32.90 13.23 56.82
C ASN A 2 32.43 13.53 55.38
N PRO A 3 31.25 13.01 54.97
CA PRO A 3 30.67 13.20 53.65
C PRO A 3 29.89 14.53 53.53
N VAL A 4 29.85 15.07 52.32
CA VAL A 4 29.10 16.28 51.96
C VAL A 4 27.67 15.90 51.58
N SER A 5 26.71 16.49 52.29
CA SER A 5 25.26 16.44 52.06
C SER A 5 24.83 17.53 51.07
N GLY A 6 24.08 17.16 50.02
CA GLY A 6 23.42 18.09 49.10
C GLY A 6 21.99 18.41 49.54
N HIS A 7 21.68 19.70 49.57
CA HIS A 7 20.40 20.29 49.98
C HIS A 7 19.24 19.98 49.02
N GLY A 8 18.06 19.82 49.60
CA GLY A 8 16.78 19.76 48.91
C GLY A 8 16.16 21.14 48.68
N HIS A 9 15.38 21.24 47.61
CA HIS A 9 14.35 22.25 47.43
C HIS A 9 13.09 21.57 46.88
N ALA A 10 12.05 21.53 47.71
CA ALA A 10 10.68 21.25 47.31
C ALA A 10 9.98 22.58 47.06
N ALA A 11 9.38 22.74 45.89
CA ALA A 11 8.44 23.82 45.60
C ALA A 11 7.06 23.20 45.36
N GLN A 12 6.15 23.46 46.30
CA GLN A 12 4.71 23.24 46.16
C GLN A 12 4.13 24.34 45.25
N CYS A 13 3.28 23.96 44.31
CA CYS A 13 2.26 24.85 43.76
C CYS A 13 0.88 24.19 43.89
N VAL A 14 0.02 24.89 44.60
CA VAL A 14 -1.43 24.69 44.74
C VAL A 14 -2.09 25.18 43.46
N HIS A 15 -3.02 24.41 42.88
CA HIS A 15 -4.30 24.91 42.33
C HIS A 15 -5.21 23.70 42.05
N ALA A 16 -6.23 23.54 42.90
CA ALA A 16 -7.43 22.76 42.63
C ALA A 16 -8.56 23.76 42.34
N GLY A 17 -9.35 23.50 41.30
CA GLY A 17 -10.57 24.24 40.99
C GLY A 17 -10.96 24.11 39.52
N ASP A 18 -12.11 23.46 39.28
CA ASP A 18 -12.95 23.54 38.08
C ASP A 18 -12.60 22.65 36.88
N ALA A 19 -12.90 21.36 36.99
CA ALA A 19 -13.16 20.49 35.84
C ALA A 19 -14.12 19.34 36.19
N ASP A 20 -15.33 19.64 36.68
CA ASP A 20 -16.32 18.57 36.92
C ASP A 20 -17.80 18.99 36.76
N ALA A 21 -18.09 19.84 35.76
CA ALA A 21 -19.47 20.30 35.48
C ALA A 21 -19.90 20.20 34.01
N ALA A 22 -19.36 19.24 33.24
CA ALA A 22 -19.78 19.00 31.84
C ALA A 22 -20.25 17.55 31.55
N ALA A 23 -20.59 16.78 32.59
CA ALA A 23 -20.89 15.35 32.47
C ALA A 23 -22.35 14.95 32.77
N GLN A 24 -23.33 15.85 32.66
CA GLN A 24 -24.74 15.50 32.88
C GLN A 24 -25.71 16.23 31.93
N ASP A 25 -25.61 15.98 30.62
CA ASP A 25 -26.71 16.26 29.69
C ASP A 25 -27.56 14.99 29.46
N PRO A 26 -28.79 14.91 30.01
CA PRO A 26 -29.69 13.78 29.84
C PRO A 26 -30.07 13.51 28.38
N SER A 27 -30.03 14.53 27.52
CA SER A 27 -30.39 14.40 26.09
C SER A 27 -29.34 13.61 25.32
N ARG A 28 -28.05 13.80 25.63
CA ARG A 28 -26.92 13.07 25.05
C ARG A 28 -26.94 11.59 25.42
N ARG A 29 -27.31 11.28 26.68
CA ARG A 29 -27.44 9.88 27.14
C ARG A 29 -28.60 9.17 26.46
N ARG A 30 -29.74 9.85 26.27
CA ARG A 30 -30.88 9.31 25.52
C ARG A 30 -30.54 9.10 24.04
N PHE A 31 -29.88 10.05 23.41
CA PHE A 31 -29.46 9.93 22.00
C PHE A 31 -28.53 8.73 21.78
N LEU A 32 -27.54 8.53 22.67
CA LEU A 32 -26.63 7.38 22.61
C LEU A 32 -27.35 6.04 22.86
N GLN A 33 -28.30 6.01 23.80
CA GLN A 33 -29.11 4.80 24.06
C GLN A 33 -30.02 4.44 22.88
N TRP A 34 -30.66 5.42 22.24
CA TRP A 34 -31.47 5.19 21.04
C TRP A 34 -30.63 4.80 19.82
N SER A 35 -29.43 5.37 19.68
CA SER A 35 -28.50 5.01 18.60
C SER A 35 -27.96 3.58 18.77
N ALA A 36 -27.63 3.18 20.00
CA ALA A 36 -27.21 1.81 20.30
C ALA A 36 -28.33 0.80 20.08
N LEU A 37 -29.57 1.15 20.46
CA LEU A 37 -30.74 0.31 20.22
C LEU A 37 -31.00 0.17 18.70
N ALA A 38 -31.01 1.28 17.95
CA ALA A 38 -31.25 1.25 16.51
C ALA A 38 -30.16 0.50 15.71
N ALA A 39 -28.91 0.53 16.18
CA ALA A 39 -27.83 -0.30 15.64
C ALA A 39 -28.02 -1.79 15.98
N ALA A 40 -28.44 -2.12 17.20
CA ALA A 40 -28.68 -3.50 17.63
C ALA A 40 -29.85 -4.18 16.91
N VAL A 41 -30.88 -3.43 16.48
CA VAL A 41 -31.99 -3.95 15.64
C VAL A 41 -31.76 -3.78 14.12
N GLY A 42 -30.56 -3.40 13.69
CA GLY A 42 -30.19 -3.39 12.27
C GLY A 42 -30.88 -2.31 11.42
N LEU A 43 -31.49 -1.30 12.05
CA LEU A 43 -32.23 -0.21 11.39
C LEU A 43 -31.32 0.90 10.86
N LEU A 44 -30.05 0.94 11.26
CA LEU A 44 -29.08 1.95 10.85
C LEU A 44 -27.73 1.32 10.52
N ARG A 45 -27.37 1.30 9.23
CA ARG A 45 -25.99 1.14 8.77
C ARG A 45 -25.37 2.53 8.64
N VAL A 46 -24.89 3.08 9.77
CA VAL A 46 -24.07 4.30 9.73
C VAL A 46 -22.62 3.87 9.58
N PRO A 47 -21.87 4.32 8.57
CA PRO A 47 -20.43 4.12 8.54
C PRO A 47 -19.82 4.81 9.76
N LEU A 48 -18.98 4.08 10.51
CA LEU A 48 -18.28 4.57 11.73
C LEU A 48 -17.51 5.89 11.51
N ALA A 49 -17.28 6.29 10.24
CA ALA A 49 -16.65 7.54 9.86
C ALA A 49 -17.40 8.81 10.35
N ALA A 50 -18.71 8.75 10.60
CA ALA A 50 -19.46 9.91 11.09
C ALA A 50 -19.25 10.21 12.59
N ALA A 51 -18.70 9.26 13.37
CA ALA A 51 -18.49 9.44 14.81
C ALA A 51 -17.19 10.19 15.15
N ALA A 52 -16.31 10.43 14.15
CA ALA A 52 -15.02 11.10 14.33
C ALA A 52 -14.97 12.53 13.75
N SER A 53 -16.01 13.01 13.05
CA SER A 53 -16.04 14.38 12.52
C SER A 53 -16.64 15.36 13.52
N SER A 54 -16.02 16.53 13.67
CA SER A 54 -16.63 17.68 14.35
C SER A 54 -17.93 18.09 13.65
N ALA A 55 -18.94 18.48 14.43
CA ALA A 55 -20.24 18.89 13.90
C ALA A 55 -20.07 20.11 12.98
N GLY A 56 -20.38 19.96 11.69
CA GLY A 56 -20.37 21.07 10.71
C GLY A 56 -19.74 20.77 9.34
N HIS A 57 -19.03 19.65 9.14
CA HIS A 57 -18.27 19.39 7.90
C HIS A 57 -18.73 18.20 7.04
N VAL A 58 -19.94 17.67 7.26
CA VAL A 58 -20.49 16.64 6.37
C VAL A 58 -21.42 17.30 5.36
N GLN A 59 -20.89 17.65 4.19
CA GLN A 59 -21.71 18.04 3.05
C GLN A 59 -22.28 16.75 2.43
N ALA A 60 -23.56 16.48 2.67
CA ALA A 60 -24.26 15.38 2.03
C ALA A 60 -24.23 15.61 0.51
N LEU A 61 -23.67 14.65 -0.24
CA LEU A 61 -23.77 14.66 -1.70
C LEU A 61 -25.26 14.62 -2.09
N PRO A 62 -25.70 15.42 -3.07
CA PRO A 62 -27.09 15.40 -3.50
C PRO A 62 -27.44 14.00 -4.05
N PRO A 63 -28.64 13.48 -3.76
CA PRO A 63 -29.08 12.20 -4.29
C PRO A 63 -29.11 12.25 -5.82
N GLN A 64 -28.36 11.36 -6.48
CA GLN A 64 -28.45 11.15 -7.91
C GLN A 64 -29.88 10.71 -8.26
N ARG A 65 -30.56 11.51 -9.10
CA ARG A 65 -31.81 11.10 -9.74
C ARG A 65 -31.48 9.99 -10.75
N TYR A 66 -31.79 8.75 -10.40
CA TYR A 66 -31.88 7.65 -11.36
C TYR A 66 -33.18 7.82 -12.16
N GLY A 67 -33.04 8.14 -13.46
CA GLY A 67 -34.15 8.14 -14.40
C GLY A 67 -34.51 6.71 -14.84
N ASP A 68 -35.82 6.47 -14.91
CA ASP A 68 -36.56 5.45 -15.67
C ASP A 68 -36.13 3.97 -15.59
N GLY A 69 -36.75 3.26 -14.63
CA GLY A 69 -37.49 2.02 -14.92
C GLY A 69 -36.73 0.71 -15.12
N GLY A 70 -35.42 0.72 -15.28
CA GLY A 70 -34.60 -0.49 -15.22
C GLY A 70 -34.29 -0.86 -13.76
N THR A 71 -34.47 -2.13 -13.37
CA THR A 71 -33.84 -2.64 -12.15
C THR A 71 -32.34 -2.32 -12.24
N PRO A 72 -31.73 -1.63 -11.27
CA PRO A 72 -30.32 -1.29 -11.37
C PRO A 72 -29.53 -2.59 -11.53
N VAL A 73 -28.93 -2.81 -12.70
CA VAL A 73 -27.89 -3.83 -12.83
C VAL A 73 -26.83 -3.40 -11.84
N ALA A 74 -26.63 -4.20 -10.79
CA ALA A 74 -25.66 -3.88 -9.75
C ALA A 74 -24.30 -3.67 -10.42
N GLN A 75 -23.85 -2.42 -10.47
CA GLN A 75 -22.58 -2.10 -11.12
C GLN A 75 -21.45 -2.79 -10.34
N SER A 76 -20.59 -3.53 -11.06
CA SER A 76 -19.36 -4.09 -10.49
C SER A 76 -18.63 -3.02 -9.67
N PRO A 77 -18.23 -3.28 -8.42
CA PRO A 77 -17.57 -2.28 -7.58
C PRO A 77 -16.23 -1.84 -8.15
N LEU A 78 -15.76 -0.64 -7.77
CA LEU A 78 -14.41 -0.19 -8.10
C LEU A 78 -13.38 -1.12 -7.47
N ARG A 79 -12.40 -1.53 -8.27
CA ARG A 79 -11.26 -2.36 -7.85
C ARG A 79 -9.96 -1.79 -8.42
N PHE A 80 -8.82 -2.26 -7.93
CA PHE A 80 -7.53 -1.96 -8.57
C PHE A 80 -7.59 -2.38 -10.04
N ALA A 81 -7.31 -1.44 -10.94
CA ALA A 81 -7.45 -1.64 -12.38
C ALA A 81 -6.13 -2.04 -13.05
N SER A 82 -5.01 -1.94 -12.32
CA SER A 82 -3.69 -2.12 -12.88
C SER A 82 -2.71 -2.78 -11.91
N SER A 83 -1.58 -3.21 -12.45
CA SER A 83 -0.37 -3.43 -11.67
C SER A 83 0.39 -2.12 -11.43
N GLY A 84 1.34 -2.16 -10.50
CA GLY A 84 2.18 -0.99 -10.21
C GLY A 84 1.54 0.02 -9.24
N ASN A 85 0.36 -0.28 -8.69
CA ASN A 85 -0.17 0.48 -7.55
C ASN A 85 0.68 0.17 -6.32
N VAL A 86 1.25 1.21 -5.70
CA VAL A 86 2.10 1.08 -4.53
C VAL A 86 1.70 2.15 -3.51
N VAL A 87 1.72 1.79 -2.23
CA VAL A 87 1.49 2.76 -1.15
C VAL A 87 2.64 3.75 -1.05
N HIS A 88 2.35 4.98 -0.65
CA HIS A 88 3.40 5.92 -0.27
C HIS A 88 4.02 5.47 1.06
N ASN A 89 5.35 5.46 1.13
CA ASN A 89 6.11 4.93 2.26
C ASN A 89 7.25 5.85 2.71
N GLY A 90 7.19 7.11 2.30
CA GLY A 90 8.08 8.16 2.74
C GLY A 90 7.59 9.52 2.26
N LYS A 91 8.41 10.54 2.52
CA LYS A 91 8.22 11.88 2.00
C LYS A 91 9.55 12.52 1.66
N GLU A 92 9.55 13.42 0.68
CA GLU A 92 10.73 14.20 0.30
C GLU A 92 10.40 15.68 0.12
N SER A 93 11.38 16.52 0.42
CA SER A 93 11.37 17.96 0.13
C SER A 93 12.72 18.33 -0.47
N ILE A 94 12.72 19.14 -1.52
CA ILE A 94 13.96 19.54 -2.20
C ILE A 94 14.05 21.05 -2.49
N GLY A 95 13.19 21.86 -1.87
CA GLY A 95 13.23 23.32 -2.06
C GLY A 95 12.83 23.78 -3.47
N LYS A 96 11.94 23.05 -4.15
CA LYS A 96 11.43 23.36 -5.49
C LYS A 96 9.90 23.36 -5.47
N ARG A 97 9.27 24.10 -6.39
CA ARG A 97 7.80 24.28 -6.38
C ARG A 97 7.06 23.37 -7.35
N GLY A 98 7.67 23.05 -8.48
CA GLY A 98 7.05 22.22 -9.50
C GLY A 98 7.51 20.77 -9.42
N VAL A 99 6.59 19.83 -9.64
CA VAL A 99 6.90 18.40 -9.82
C VAL A 99 6.19 17.86 -11.04
N GLN A 100 6.97 17.32 -11.98
CA GLN A 100 6.50 16.54 -13.12
C GLN A 100 6.46 15.06 -12.73
N ILE A 101 5.29 14.44 -12.91
CA ILE A 101 5.08 13.02 -12.63
C ILE A 101 4.56 12.35 -13.90
N ARG A 102 5.11 11.19 -14.24
CA ARG A 102 4.61 10.28 -15.28
C ARG A 102 4.86 8.85 -14.83
N TRP A 103 3.84 8.02 -14.77
CA TRP A 103 3.97 6.60 -14.41
C TRP A 103 3.28 5.71 -15.43
N PRO A 104 3.95 4.64 -15.91
CA PRO A 104 3.30 3.55 -16.65
C PRO A 104 2.51 2.64 -15.71
N TYR A 105 1.41 2.13 -16.21
CA TYR A 105 0.62 1.06 -15.58
C TYR A 105 0.23 0.04 -16.65
N VAL A 106 0.12 -1.23 -16.27
CA VAL A 106 -0.47 -2.28 -17.11
C VAL A 106 -1.84 -2.61 -16.55
N LEU A 107 -2.89 -2.46 -17.35
CA LEU A 107 -4.25 -2.81 -16.95
C LEU A 107 -4.38 -4.32 -16.73
N GLY A 108 -5.09 -4.72 -15.69
CA GLY A 108 -5.15 -6.14 -15.27
C GLY A 108 -6.53 -6.62 -14.86
N SER A 109 -6.63 -7.91 -14.58
CA SER A 109 -7.83 -8.61 -14.07
C SER A 109 -9.05 -8.69 -15.01
N GLY A 110 -8.91 -8.25 -16.26
CA GLY A 110 -9.95 -8.31 -17.27
C GLY A 110 -10.09 -6.98 -18.01
N ASP A 111 -11.13 -6.88 -18.82
CA ASP A 111 -11.51 -5.63 -19.48
C ASP A 111 -12.20 -4.71 -18.48
N LEU A 112 -11.94 -3.40 -18.59
CA LEU A 112 -12.55 -2.38 -17.74
C LEU A 112 -13.51 -1.49 -18.53
N SER A 113 -14.60 -1.09 -17.87
CA SER A 113 -15.62 -0.18 -18.40
C SER A 113 -15.44 1.26 -17.91
N GLU A 114 -14.69 1.48 -16.83
CA GLU A 114 -14.28 2.79 -16.37
C GLU A 114 -12.91 2.77 -15.70
N LEU A 115 -12.23 3.91 -15.74
CA LEU A 115 -10.98 4.19 -15.01
C LEU A 115 -11.11 5.48 -14.21
N ARG A 116 -10.48 5.51 -13.04
CA ARG A 116 -10.36 6.67 -12.14
C ARG A 116 -8.99 6.70 -11.48
N LEU A 117 -8.48 7.90 -11.22
CA LEU A 117 -7.38 8.06 -10.28
C LEU A 117 -7.89 8.00 -8.85
N LEU A 118 -7.14 7.31 -8.01
CA LEU A 118 -7.25 7.28 -6.57
C LEU A 118 -6.03 7.98 -5.99
N LEU A 119 -6.30 9.03 -5.23
CA LEU A 119 -5.30 9.92 -4.64
C LEU A 119 -5.38 9.93 -3.12
N ASP A 120 -4.23 10.13 -2.51
CA ASP A 120 -4.05 10.28 -1.06
C ASP A 120 -2.91 11.27 -0.78
N ASN A 121 -2.87 11.81 0.43
CA ASN A 121 -1.84 12.75 0.88
C ASN A 121 -1.34 12.36 2.28
N TRP A 122 -0.94 11.10 2.42
CA TRP A 122 -0.31 10.51 3.60
C TRP A 122 0.67 9.42 3.14
N CYS A 123 1.55 9.00 4.04
CA CYS A 123 2.43 7.86 3.78
C CYS A 123 2.63 7.02 5.03
N PHE A 124 3.02 5.76 4.81
CA PHE A 124 3.57 4.95 5.87
C PHE A 124 5.01 5.37 6.15
N SER A 125 5.31 5.63 7.41
CA SER A 125 6.66 5.91 7.87
C SER A 125 7.23 4.66 8.51
N TYR A 126 8.19 4.03 7.84
CA TYR A 126 8.84 2.84 8.39
C TYR A 126 9.77 3.16 9.57
N SER A 127 10.29 4.39 9.67
CA SER A 127 11.24 4.78 10.73
C SER A 127 10.64 4.74 12.14
N ASN A 128 9.32 4.94 12.25
CA ASN A 128 8.57 4.92 13.50
C ASN A 128 7.32 4.03 13.41
N ASN A 129 7.21 3.24 12.34
CA ASN A 129 6.14 2.29 12.09
C ASN A 129 4.73 2.88 12.27
N SER A 130 4.54 4.08 11.74
CA SER A 130 3.32 4.86 11.86
C SER A 130 2.82 5.31 10.49
N MET A 131 1.62 5.87 10.44
CA MET A 131 1.14 6.57 9.26
C MET A 131 1.24 8.08 9.53
N VAL A 132 1.86 8.80 8.61
CA VAL A 132 2.18 10.22 8.78
C VAL A 132 1.65 11.03 7.61
N ASN A 133 1.31 12.27 7.89
CA ASN A 133 0.99 13.23 6.85
C ASN A 133 2.29 13.97 6.41
N PRO A 134 2.34 14.50 5.18
CA PRO A 134 3.49 15.26 4.72
C PRO A 134 3.67 16.58 5.48
N GLY A 135 2.59 17.17 6.01
CA GLY A 135 2.57 18.43 6.73
C GLY A 135 2.19 19.63 5.85
N ASN A 136 1.63 19.38 4.67
CA ASN A 136 1.27 20.39 3.68
C ASN A 136 0.15 19.87 2.76
N THR A 137 -0.53 20.78 2.08
CA THR A 137 -1.44 20.43 0.99
C THR A 137 -0.66 19.94 -0.24
N LEU A 138 -1.30 19.13 -1.07
CA LEU A 138 -0.78 18.69 -2.37
C LEU A 138 -1.59 19.34 -3.50
N PRO A 139 -1.12 20.47 -4.05
CA PRO A 139 -1.78 21.16 -5.17
C PRO A 139 -1.45 20.49 -6.50
N ILE A 140 -2.37 19.66 -6.99
CA ILE A 140 -2.31 19.05 -8.32
C ILE A 140 -2.94 20.03 -9.30
N GLN A 141 -2.11 20.67 -10.13
CA GLN A 141 -2.58 21.65 -11.10
C GLN A 141 -3.36 20.98 -12.24
N ALA A 142 -2.85 19.85 -12.73
CA ALA A 142 -3.51 19.07 -13.77
C ALA A 142 -3.03 17.62 -13.83
N ALA A 143 -3.87 16.73 -14.35
CA ALA A 143 -3.52 15.33 -14.62
C ALA A 143 -4.12 14.85 -15.96
N SER A 144 -3.51 13.82 -16.54
CA SER A 144 -4.00 13.20 -17.79
C SER A 144 -3.71 11.69 -17.82
N LEU A 145 -4.51 10.97 -18.60
CA LEU A 145 -4.31 9.56 -18.94
C LEU A 145 -3.99 9.46 -20.43
N GLU A 146 -2.95 8.72 -20.78
CA GLU A 146 -2.52 8.44 -22.14
C GLU A 146 -2.66 6.95 -22.45
N ILE A 147 -3.35 6.62 -23.54
CA ILE A 147 -3.50 5.26 -24.06
C ILE A 147 -3.25 5.29 -25.57
N GLY A 148 -2.27 4.52 -26.05
CA GLY A 148 -1.96 4.44 -27.49
C GLY A 148 -1.66 5.80 -28.15
N GLY A 149 -1.12 6.77 -27.39
CA GLY A 149 -0.85 8.13 -27.85
C GLY A 149 -2.05 9.09 -27.80
N VAL A 150 -3.26 8.60 -27.50
CA VAL A 150 -4.43 9.44 -27.23
C VAL A 150 -4.40 9.88 -25.77
N VAL A 151 -4.45 11.19 -25.53
CA VAL A 151 -4.38 11.77 -24.18
C VAL A 151 -5.71 12.39 -23.81
N LYS A 152 -6.19 12.11 -22.59
CA LYS A 152 -7.39 12.73 -22.02
C LYS A 152 -7.08 13.38 -20.67
N PRO A 153 -7.63 14.58 -20.41
CA PRO A 153 -7.52 15.20 -19.10
C PRO A 153 -8.27 14.35 -18.07
N ILE A 154 -7.72 14.29 -16.87
CA ILE A 154 -8.38 13.72 -15.70
C ILE A 154 -8.91 14.89 -14.89
N THR A 155 -10.20 14.91 -14.61
CA THR A 155 -10.86 16.00 -13.90
C THR A 155 -11.33 15.60 -12.50
N PHE A 156 -11.60 16.60 -11.66
CA PHE A 156 -12.11 16.45 -10.30
C PHE A 156 -13.32 17.37 -10.12
N GLY A 157 -14.53 16.82 -10.21
CA GLY A 157 -15.75 17.63 -10.24
C GLY A 157 -15.79 18.57 -11.45
N GLY A 158 -15.22 18.14 -12.58
CA GLY A 158 -15.09 18.91 -13.82
C GLY A 158 -13.89 19.87 -13.87
N ALA A 159 -13.17 20.07 -12.77
CA ALA A 159 -11.97 20.91 -12.75
C ALA A 159 -10.72 20.12 -13.21
N ALA A 160 -9.79 20.78 -13.90
CA ALA A 160 -8.57 20.13 -14.39
C ALA A 160 -7.60 19.67 -13.28
N GLY A 161 -7.69 20.28 -12.09
CA GLY A 161 -6.82 20.02 -10.96
C GLY A 161 -7.58 20.02 -9.63
N ILE A 162 -6.87 19.67 -8.57
CA ILE A 162 -7.39 19.57 -7.20
C ILE A 162 -6.28 19.86 -6.19
N THR A 163 -6.62 20.45 -5.05
CA THR A 163 -5.71 20.53 -3.89
C THR A 163 -6.14 19.49 -2.87
N LEU A 164 -5.24 18.55 -2.55
CA LEU A 164 -5.49 17.58 -1.49
C LEU A 164 -5.07 18.17 -0.14
N ASP A 165 -5.94 18.07 0.86
CA ASP A 165 -5.61 18.45 2.23
C ASP A 165 -4.51 17.56 2.83
N ASP A 166 -3.85 18.04 3.88
CA ASP A 166 -2.87 17.24 4.62
C ASP A 166 -3.55 16.02 5.26
N GLY A 167 -3.13 14.82 4.86
CA GLY A 167 -3.76 13.58 5.30
C GLY A 167 -5.02 13.19 4.52
N ALA A 168 -5.36 13.90 3.43
CA ALA A 168 -6.45 13.51 2.52
C ALA A 168 -6.32 12.04 2.12
N ASN A 169 -7.44 11.36 2.02
CA ASN A 169 -7.47 9.93 1.77
C ASN A 169 -8.61 9.60 0.82
N ASP A 170 -8.37 8.66 -0.08
CA ASP A 170 -9.42 8.07 -0.90
C ASP A 170 -10.16 9.09 -1.79
N VAL A 171 -9.41 10.04 -2.34
CA VAL A 171 -9.93 11.07 -3.24
C VAL A 171 -9.93 10.53 -4.66
N LEU A 172 -11.12 10.42 -5.26
CA LEU A 172 -11.30 9.90 -6.61
C LEU A 172 -11.42 11.02 -7.64
N SER A 173 -10.86 10.80 -8.83
CA SER A 173 -11.18 11.61 -10.00
C SER A 173 -12.59 11.32 -10.53
N ASP A 174 -13.04 12.18 -11.44
CA ASP A 174 -14.13 11.87 -12.35
C ASP A 174 -13.79 10.62 -13.18
N LEU A 175 -14.81 9.95 -13.70
CA LEU A 175 -14.63 8.72 -14.48
C LEU A 175 -14.13 9.04 -15.89
N LEU A 176 -13.26 8.17 -16.40
CA LEU A 176 -12.92 8.05 -17.81
C LEU A 176 -13.52 6.76 -18.36
N THR A 177 -14.08 6.83 -19.56
CA THR A 177 -14.70 5.71 -20.27
C THR A 177 -13.89 5.30 -21.49
N PRO A 178 -14.05 4.07 -21.99
CA PRO A 178 -13.43 3.64 -23.26
C PRO A 178 -13.77 4.56 -24.43
N ALA A 179 -15.00 5.10 -24.47
CA ALA A 179 -15.47 5.99 -25.53
C ALA A 179 -14.65 7.28 -25.62
N ASP A 180 -14.12 7.79 -24.49
CA ASP A 180 -13.23 8.95 -24.51
C ASP A 180 -12.02 8.70 -25.42
N PHE A 181 -11.51 7.47 -25.43
CA PHE A 181 -10.35 7.05 -26.21
C PHE A 181 -10.72 6.40 -27.56
N ALA A 182 -12.00 6.45 -27.96
CA ALA A 182 -12.52 5.72 -29.13
C ALA A 182 -12.29 4.19 -29.05
N LEU A 183 -12.34 3.64 -27.83
CA LEU A 183 -12.20 2.22 -27.54
C LEU A 183 -13.56 1.62 -27.17
N ALA A 184 -13.72 0.30 -27.37
CA ALA A 184 -14.90 -0.43 -26.91
C ALA A 184 -14.80 -0.78 -25.41
N THR A 185 -13.62 -1.20 -24.98
CA THR A 185 -13.25 -1.48 -23.59
C THR A 185 -11.83 -0.99 -23.33
N PHE A 186 -11.48 -0.81 -22.06
CA PHE A 186 -10.07 -0.77 -21.69
C PHE A 186 -9.58 -2.20 -21.52
N ALA A 187 -8.94 -2.74 -22.57
CA ALA A 187 -8.55 -4.14 -22.61
C ALA A 187 -7.45 -4.48 -21.58
N ARG A 188 -7.53 -5.69 -21.01
CA ARG A 188 -6.46 -6.25 -20.16
C ARG A 188 -5.10 -6.23 -20.89
N GLY A 189 -4.03 -5.93 -20.16
CA GLY A 189 -2.67 -5.86 -20.69
C GLY A 189 -2.34 -4.56 -21.41
N THR A 190 -3.30 -3.64 -21.56
CA THR A 190 -3.04 -2.31 -22.13
C THR A 190 -2.09 -1.54 -21.21
N ILE A 191 -1.02 -1.00 -21.78
CA ILE A 191 -0.16 -0.03 -21.09
C ILE A 191 -0.82 1.35 -21.17
N VAL A 192 -0.97 1.99 -20.01
CA VAL A 192 -1.46 3.36 -19.89
C VAL A 192 -0.43 4.20 -19.15
N TYR A 193 -0.40 5.51 -19.41
CA TYR A 193 0.44 6.43 -18.66
C TYR A 193 -0.39 7.48 -17.96
N VAL A 194 -0.14 7.67 -16.67
CA VAL A 194 -0.71 8.79 -15.91
C VAL A 194 0.34 9.89 -15.84
N LYS A 195 0.02 11.09 -16.32
CA LYS A 195 0.83 12.30 -16.14
C LYS A 195 0.16 13.21 -15.14
N MET A 196 0.96 13.86 -14.30
CA MET A 196 0.47 14.80 -13.30
C MET A 196 1.48 15.93 -13.07
N LEU A 197 0.97 17.14 -12.93
CA LEU A 197 1.74 18.33 -12.60
C LEU A 197 1.32 18.83 -11.22
N VAL A 198 2.28 18.86 -10.29
CA VAL A 198 2.10 19.41 -8.94
C VAL A 198 2.80 20.76 -8.86
N MET A 199 2.13 21.76 -8.30
CA MET A 199 2.64 23.13 -8.21
C MET A 199 2.44 23.71 -6.81
N PHE A 200 3.44 23.58 -5.94
CA PHE A 200 3.43 24.16 -4.60
C PHE A 200 3.51 25.70 -4.64
N ASP A 201 2.83 26.35 -3.71
CA ASP A 201 2.87 27.80 -3.56
C ASP A 201 4.26 28.30 -3.11
N LEU A 202 4.91 27.58 -2.19
CA LEU A 202 6.20 27.95 -1.62
C LEU A 202 7.20 26.78 -1.71
N SER A 203 8.43 27.07 -2.13
CA SER A 203 9.50 26.07 -2.23
C SER A 203 9.89 25.49 -0.87
N THR A 204 9.89 26.31 0.18
CA THR A 204 10.26 25.93 1.56
C THR A 204 9.23 25.07 2.28
N ALA A 205 8.00 25.00 1.75
CA ALA A 205 6.90 24.19 2.28
C ALA A 205 6.56 22.98 1.38
N SER A 206 7.36 22.74 0.35
CA SER A 206 7.12 21.66 -0.62
C SER A 206 7.51 20.31 -0.03
N SER A 207 6.54 19.46 0.28
CA SER A 207 6.80 18.08 0.67
C SER A 207 5.84 17.15 -0.07
N LEU A 208 6.40 16.11 -0.67
CA LEU A 208 5.70 15.16 -1.51
C LEU A 208 5.82 13.77 -0.89
N CYS A 209 4.69 13.08 -0.70
CA CYS A 209 4.70 11.66 -0.38
C CYS A 209 5.34 10.87 -1.54
N ASN A 210 6.32 10.03 -1.23
CA ASN A 210 6.98 9.17 -2.21
C ASN A 210 6.71 7.69 -1.91
N SER A 211 7.00 6.82 -2.88
CA SER A 211 6.81 5.38 -2.76
C SER A 211 8.09 4.59 -3.09
N SER A 212 8.04 3.27 -2.90
CA SER A 212 9.11 2.37 -3.34
C SER A 212 9.19 2.19 -4.86
N ALA A 213 8.21 2.68 -5.63
CA ALA A 213 8.30 2.68 -7.09
C ALA A 213 9.50 3.52 -7.55
N ARG A 214 10.15 3.06 -8.63
CA ARG A 214 11.39 3.66 -9.13
C ARG A 214 11.26 4.06 -10.59
N ALA A 215 11.16 5.37 -10.85
CA ALA A 215 11.03 5.92 -12.20
C ALA A 215 12.24 5.58 -13.07
N ALA A 216 13.45 5.62 -12.49
CA ALA A 216 14.69 5.31 -13.20
C ALA A 216 14.77 3.86 -13.74
N SER A 217 13.90 2.96 -13.28
CA SER A 217 13.84 1.55 -13.67
C SER A 217 12.56 1.19 -14.43
N GLN A 218 11.78 2.18 -14.85
CA GLN A 218 10.53 1.98 -15.58
C GLN A 218 10.56 2.81 -16.87
N SER A 219 10.54 2.12 -18.01
CA SER A 219 10.49 2.80 -19.30
C SER A 219 9.27 3.70 -19.37
N GLY A 220 9.49 4.95 -19.75
CA GLY A 220 8.43 5.94 -19.84
C GLY A 220 8.12 6.67 -18.52
N ALA A 221 8.60 6.21 -17.36
CA ALA A 221 8.34 6.88 -16.10
C ALA A 221 9.18 8.15 -15.94
N ARG A 222 8.67 9.10 -15.15
CA ARG A 222 9.38 10.32 -14.79
C ARG A 222 8.89 10.85 -13.45
N VAL A 223 9.85 11.20 -12.59
CA VAL A 223 9.63 12.11 -11.46
C VAL A 223 10.75 13.14 -11.51
N ALA A 224 10.38 14.41 -11.68
CA ALA A 224 11.35 15.48 -11.73
C ALA A 224 10.81 16.75 -11.10
N TRP A 225 11.65 17.39 -10.28
CA TRP A 225 11.32 18.64 -9.63
C TRP A 225 11.95 19.81 -10.36
N PHE A 226 11.28 20.97 -10.30
CA PHE A 226 11.73 22.15 -11.01
C PHE A 226 11.29 23.45 -10.34
N ASP A 227 11.97 24.54 -10.71
CA ASP A 227 11.58 25.88 -10.31
C ASP A 227 10.74 26.51 -11.44
N PRO A 228 9.43 26.75 -11.23
CA PRO A 228 8.56 27.29 -12.27
C PRO A 228 8.88 28.73 -12.66
N THR A 229 9.74 29.43 -11.91
CA THR A 229 10.15 30.80 -12.26
C THR A 229 11.17 30.85 -13.40
N VAL A 230 11.90 29.75 -13.61
CA VAL A 230 13.00 29.65 -14.61
C VAL A 230 12.90 28.40 -15.50
N THR A 231 11.97 27.50 -15.23
CA THR A 231 11.71 26.30 -16.03
C THR A 231 10.22 26.21 -16.38
N THR A 232 9.92 26.03 -17.66
CA THR A 232 8.55 25.78 -18.15
C THR A 232 8.42 24.33 -18.58
N SER A 233 7.42 23.63 -18.04
CA SER A 233 7.09 22.25 -18.44
C SER A 233 6.13 22.26 -19.63
N SER A 234 6.19 21.21 -20.46
CA SER A 234 5.16 20.93 -21.48
C SER A 234 3.76 20.81 -20.86
N ASP A 235 2.70 20.91 -21.67
CA ASP A 235 1.33 20.64 -21.22
C ASP A 235 1.18 19.20 -20.67
N VAL A 236 0.36 19.02 -19.63
CA VAL A 236 0.07 17.68 -19.08
C VAL A 236 -0.65 16.79 -20.10
N CYS A 237 -1.45 17.39 -20.98
CA CYS A 237 -2.18 16.75 -22.06
C CYS A 237 -1.35 16.56 -23.34
N ALA A 238 -0.10 17.00 -23.37
CA ALA A 238 0.81 16.65 -24.46
C ALA A 238 1.17 15.15 -24.36
N ALA A 239 1.10 14.43 -25.48
CA ALA A 239 1.44 13.01 -25.54
C ALA A 239 2.92 12.75 -25.25
N GLY A 240 3.22 11.56 -24.71
CA GLY A 240 4.58 11.12 -24.45
C GLY A 240 5.25 11.79 -23.24
N GLN A 241 6.59 11.85 -23.30
CA GLN A 241 7.43 12.35 -22.21
C GLN A 241 7.22 13.83 -21.92
N TRP A 242 7.50 14.23 -20.67
CA TRP A 242 7.62 15.65 -20.34
C TRP A 242 8.76 16.28 -21.13
N THR A 243 8.50 17.40 -21.80
CA THR A 243 9.53 18.29 -22.32
C THR A 243 9.57 19.57 -21.49
N GLN A 244 10.66 20.33 -21.59
CA GLN A 244 10.82 21.57 -20.85
C GLN A 244 11.72 22.55 -21.59
N THR A 245 11.59 23.83 -21.23
CA THR A 245 12.49 24.92 -21.62
C THR A 245 12.99 25.64 -20.37
N GLY A 246 14.17 26.28 -20.47
CA GLY A 246 14.82 26.95 -19.34
C GLY A 246 15.77 26.03 -18.58
N ASP A 247 15.84 26.20 -17.26
CA ASP A 247 16.78 25.46 -16.42
C ASP A 247 16.47 23.94 -16.38
N ALA A 248 17.51 23.15 -16.17
CA ALA A 248 17.40 21.70 -16.04
C ALA A 248 16.59 21.31 -14.80
N VAL A 249 15.67 20.35 -14.97
CA VAL A 249 14.95 19.73 -13.86
C VAL A 249 15.85 18.80 -13.06
N GLN A 250 15.51 18.61 -11.79
CA GLN A 250 16.16 17.64 -10.92
C GLN A 250 15.40 16.31 -10.94
N SER A 251 15.95 15.33 -11.66
CA SER A 251 15.37 13.98 -11.73
C SER A 251 15.44 13.27 -10.39
N ARG A 252 14.39 12.51 -10.05
CA ARG A 252 14.30 11.71 -8.83
C ARG A 252 13.98 10.26 -9.16
N PRO A 253 14.59 9.30 -8.46
CA PRO A 253 14.26 7.90 -8.65
C PRO A 253 12.87 7.56 -8.08
N HIS A 254 12.44 8.25 -7.02
CA HIS A 254 11.16 8.03 -6.33
C HIS A 254 10.25 9.24 -6.48
N GLY A 255 8.95 9.05 -6.28
CA GLY A 255 7.99 10.13 -6.24
C GLY A 255 6.60 9.66 -5.88
N TYR A 256 5.65 10.59 -5.97
CA TYR A 256 4.24 10.33 -5.76
C TYR A 256 3.69 9.41 -6.85
N VAL A 257 2.99 8.35 -6.45
CA VAL A 257 2.39 7.36 -7.34
C VAL A 257 0.87 7.42 -7.15
N PRO A 258 0.13 8.03 -8.11
CA PRO A 258 -1.32 7.93 -8.11
C PRO A 258 -1.72 6.47 -8.27
N LYS A 259 -2.87 6.07 -7.74
CA LYS A 259 -3.38 4.70 -7.88
C LYS A 259 -4.44 4.69 -8.97
N LEU A 260 -4.53 3.60 -9.71
CA LEU A 260 -5.52 3.43 -10.77
C LEU A 260 -6.55 2.38 -10.35
N VAL A 261 -7.80 2.82 -10.27
CA VAL A 261 -8.95 1.96 -9.96
C VAL A 261 -9.96 2.05 -11.09
N GLY A 262 -10.82 1.04 -11.21
CA GLY A 262 -11.80 0.94 -12.28
C GLY A 262 -12.83 -0.14 -12.03
N ARG A 263 -13.85 -0.18 -12.89
CA ARG A 263 -14.86 -1.25 -12.85
C ARG A 263 -14.54 -2.26 -13.92
N HIS A 264 -14.44 -3.50 -13.50
CA HIS A 264 -14.26 -4.64 -14.40
C HIS A 264 -15.58 -4.97 -15.06
N VAL A 265 -15.52 -5.25 -16.36
CA VAL A 265 -16.67 -5.74 -17.14
C VAL A 265 -17.12 -7.09 -16.57
N ASP A 266 -16.17 -7.95 -16.20
CA ASP A 266 -16.44 -9.18 -15.47
C ASP A 266 -16.50 -8.91 -13.96
N ALA A 267 -17.65 -9.20 -13.35
CA ALA A 267 -17.85 -9.06 -11.90
C ALA A 267 -17.00 -10.06 -11.08
N ALA A 268 -16.51 -11.15 -11.69
CA ALA A 268 -15.63 -12.13 -11.07
C ALA A 268 -14.14 -11.75 -11.14
N ALA A 269 -13.79 -10.61 -11.73
CA ALA A 269 -12.41 -10.14 -11.83
C ALA A 269 -11.73 -10.04 -10.46
N LYS A 270 -10.63 -10.80 -10.31
CA LYS A 270 -9.84 -10.81 -9.07
C LYS A 270 -8.91 -9.61 -9.02
N ALA A 271 -9.05 -8.74 -8.03
CA ALA A 271 -8.05 -7.72 -7.69
C ALA A 271 -7.38 -8.05 -6.35
N TRP A 272 -6.06 -7.91 -6.28
CA TRP A 272 -5.26 -8.32 -5.13
C TRP A 272 -4.68 -7.15 -4.33
N LEU A 273 -4.59 -7.32 -3.01
CA LEU A 273 -3.86 -6.44 -2.10
C LEU A 273 -2.72 -7.22 -1.44
N CYS A 274 -1.50 -6.71 -1.48
CA CYS A 274 -0.37 -7.27 -0.75
C CYS A 274 -0.09 -6.43 0.50
N VAL A 275 -0.18 -7.06 1.67
CA VAL A 275 0.01 -6.45 2.99
C VAL A 275 1.20 -7.13 3.65
N GLY A 276 2.29 -6.41 3.88
CA GLY A 276 3.49 -7.02 4.45
C GLY A 276 4.67 -6.08 4.64
N ASP A 277 5.83 -6.67 4.89
CA ASP A 277 7.05 -5.95 5.21
C ASP A 277 7.99 -5.77 3.98
N SER A 278 9.30 -5.64 4.24
CA SER A 278 10.33 -5.53 3.19
C SER A 278 10.33 -6.69 2.21
N ILE A 279 9.93 -7.89 2.63
CA ILE A 279 9.92 -9.07 1.76
C ILE A 279 8.79 -8.95 0.73
N CYS A 280 7.60 -8.53 1.15
CA CYS A 280 6.47 -8.26 0.26
C CYS A 280 6.69 -7.03 -0.61
N GLN A 281 7.42 -6.04 -0.12
CA GLN A 281 7.81 -4.88 -0.92
C GLN A 281 8.77 -5.26 -2.06
N GLY A 282 9.53 -6.36 -1.91
CA GLY A 282 10.51 -6.82 -2.87
C GLY A 282 11.94 -6.33 -2.59
N THR A 283 12.29 -6.06 -1.33
CA THR A 283 13.67 -5.76 -0.94
C THR A 283 14.57 -6.95 -1.29
N GLY A 284 15.74 -6.71 -1.88
CA GLY A 284 16.62 -7.79 -2.37
C GLY A 284 16.40 -8.12 -3.85
N ASP A 285 15.31 -7.62 -4.45
CA ASP A 285 15.09 -7.71 -5.90
C ASP A 285 15.90 -6.64 -6.64
N ALA A 286 17.02 -7.06 -7.23
CA ALA A 286 17.95 -6.20 -7.95
C ALA A 286 17.58 -6.01 -9.43
N ASP A 287 16.63 -6.79 -9.96
CA ASP A 287 16.29 -6.76 -11.38
C ASP A 287 15.81 -5.38 -11.82
N SER A 288 16.37 -4.87 -12.91
CA SER A 288 16.05 -3.58 -13.50
C SER A 288 15.25 -3.70 -14.80
N ALA A 289 15.11 -4.92 -15.34
CA ALA A 289 14.35 -5.16 -16.55
C ALA A 289 12.85 -4.99 -16.27
N THR A 290 12.34 -3.81 -16.61
CA THR A 290 10.91 -3.46 -16.68
C THR A 290 10.10 -3.69 -15.40
N ARG A 291 10.32 -2.82 -14.40
CA ARG A 291 9.55 -2.80 -13.14
C ARG A 291 8.14 -2.19 -13.26
N VAL A 292 7.52 -2.19 -14.45
CA VAL A 292 6.20 -1.57 -14.64
C VAL A 292 5.14 -2.31 -13.80
N ALA A 293 5.25 -3.64 -13.76
CA ALA A 293 4.37 -4.47 -12.93
C ALA A 293 4.75 -4.49 -11.44
N GLY A 294 5.88 -3.90 -11.01
CA GLY A 294 6.32 -3.82 -9.61
C GLY A 294 7.61 -4.61 -9.30
N LEU A 295 7.77 -4.98 -8.02
CA LEU A 295 8.94 -5.66 -7.46
C LEU A 295 8.58 -6.93 -6.70
N GLY A 296 9.58 -7.80 -6.50
CA GLY A 296 9.49 -9.00 -5.67
C GLY A 296 8.57 -10.08 -6.25
N TRP A 297 8.25 -11.07 -5.41
CA TRP A 297 7.42 -12.21 -5.82
C TRP A 297 6.00 -11.81 -6.20
N MET A 298 5.39 -10.85 -5.50
CA MET A 298 3.98 -10.48 -5.72
C MET A 298 3.80 -9.91 -7.13
N SER A 299 4.67 -8.99 -7.55
CA SER A 299 4.61 -8.42 -8.90
C SER A 299 4.69 -9.49 -10.00
N ARG A 300 5.55 -10.49 -9.79
CA ARG A 300 5.74 -11.62 -10.70
C ARG A 300 4.56 -12.59 -10.66
N ALA A 301 3.98 -12.83 -9.50
CA ALA A 301 2.82 -13.70 -9.34
C ALA A 301 1.56 -13.13 -10.02
N MET A 302 1.45 -11.81 -10.15
CA MET A 302 0.31 -11.15 -10.80
C MET A 302 0.29 -11.27 -12.34
N ARG A 303 1.13 -12.11 -12.93
CA ARG A 303 1.21 -12.34 -14.37
C ARG A 303 1.70 -13.77 -14.64
N ASP A 304 1.40 -14.27 -15.82
CA ASP A 304 1.84 -15.56 -16.32
C ASP A 304 3.38 -15.69 -16.29
N PRO A 305 3.95 -16.90 -16.12
CA PRO A 305 5.39 -17.14 -16.18
C PRO A 305 6.12 -16.56 -17.40
N SER A 306 5.44 -16.42 -18.54
CA SER A 306 5.97 -15.81 -19.77
C SER A 306 6.15 -14.29 -19.69
N ASP A 307 5.74 -13.65 -18.59
CA ASP A 307 5.76 -12.20 -18.41
C ASP A 307 4.93 -11.44 -19.47
N ALA A 308 3.84 -12.06 -19.93
CA ALA A 308 2.95 -11.45 -20.91
C ALA A 308 2.01 -10.43 -20.26
N ASP A 309 2.03 -9.17 -20.70
CA ASP A 309 1.14 -8.10 -20.22
C ASP A 309 -0.35 -8.49 -20.26
N ALA A 310 -0.76 -9.27 -21.27
CA ALA A 310 -2.14 -9.78 -21.42
C ALA A 310 -2.62 -10.66 -20.26
N SER A 311 -1.71 -11.14 -19.41
CA SER A 311 -1.99 -11.95 -18.23
C SER A 311 -1.99 -11.15 -16.92
N GLN A 312 -1.86 -9.82 -16.98
CA GLN A 312 -1.73 -9.01 -15.78
C GLN A 312 -2.98 -9.08 -14.89
N ILE A 313 -2.77 -9.17 -13.58
CA ILE A 313 -3.77 -9.05 -12.53
C ILE A 313 -3.59 -7.69 -11.87
N GLY A 314 -4.70 -6.95 -11.73
CA GLY A 314 -4.78 -5.70 -11.01
C GLY A 314 -4.48 -5.92 -9.53
N TYR A 315 -3.52 -5.16 -9.00
CA TYR A 315 -3.13 -5.30 -7.60
C TYR A 315 -2.52 -4.02 -7.03
N MET A 316 -2.47 -3.95 -5.70
CA MET A 316 -1.75 -2.95 -4.95
C MET A 316 -0.75 -3.58 -3.98
N ASN A 317 0.46 -3.03 -3.95
CA ASN A 317 1.44 -3.34 -2.91
C ASN A 317 1.38 -2.30 -1.78
N MET A 318 0.84 -2.71 -0.64
CA MET A 318 0.79 -1.92 0.60
C MET A 318 1.97 -2.24 1.53
N ALA A 319 2.94 -3.03 1.06
CA ALA A 319 4.05 -3.46 1.88
C ALA A 319 5.13 -2.38 2.06
N VAL A 320 5.68 -2.32 3.28
CA VAL A 320 6.61 -1.27 3.69
C VAL A 320 7.90 -1.90 4.22
N HIS A 321 9.04 -1.44 3.73
CA HIS A 321 10.33 -1.94 4.18
C HIS A 321 10.51 -1.73 5.69
N GLY A 322 10.95 -2.76 6.41
CA GLY A 322 11.25 -2.67 7.84
C GLY A 322 10.03 -2.48 8.76
N SER A 323 8.80 -2.44 8.24
CA SER A 323 7.62 -2.30 9.06
C SER A 323 7.27 -3.58 9.81
N THR A 324 6.56 -3.42 10.92
CA THR A 324 5.94 -4.52 11.67
C THR A 324 4.43 -4.56 11.39
N SER A 325 3.78 -5.63 11.81
CA SER A 325 2.34 -5.85 11.59
C SER A 325 1.44 -4.71 12.08
N THR A 326 1.86 -3.89 13.04
CA THR A 326 1.00 -2.80 13.55
C THR A 326 0.71 -1.73 12.50
N ILE A 327 1.61 -1.51 11.55
CA ILE A 327 1.46 -0.41 10.57
C ILE A 327 0.20 -0.58 9.71
N ALA A 328 -0.21 -1.82 9.45
CA ALA A 328 -1.37 -2.12 8.61
C ALA A 328 -2.72 -1.78 9.27
N VAL A 329 -2.73 -1.55 10.58
CA VAL A 329 -3.93 -1.25 11.37
C VAL A 329 -3.77 -0.01 12.26
N VAL A 330 -2.68 0.74 12.08
CA VAL A 330 -2.35 1.91 12.92
C VAL A 330 -3.32 3.08 12.73
N ASP A 331 -3.93 3.18 11.55
CA ASP A 331 -4.87 4.24 11.19
C ASP A 331 -5.91 3.69 10.21
N ALA A 332 -7.17 4.08 10.41
CA ALA A 332 -8.31 3.63 9.63
C ALA A 332 -8.22 3.99 8.13
N ARG A 333 -7.45 5.02 7.75
CA ARG A 333 -7.26 5.38 6.34
C ARG A 333 -6.61 4.26 5.54
N SER A 334 -5.66 3.52 6.13
CA SER A 334 -5.03 2.38 5.46
C SER A 334 -6.02 1.30 5.03
N ALA A 335 -7.06 1.07 5.85
CA ALA A 335 -8.10 0.08 5.57
C ALA A 335 -8.95 0.44 4.34
N THR A 336 -9.06 1.72 3.99
CA THR A 336 -9.86 2.16 2.84
C THR A 336 -9.32 1.62 1.51
N LEU A 337 -8.02 1.29 1.43
CA LEU A 337 -7.41 0.69 0.25
C LEU A 337 -7.89 -0.76 0.05
N ALA A 338 -8.24 -1.47 1.11
CA ALA A 338 -8.67 -2.86 1.03
C ALA A 338 -9.98 -3.06 0.27
N ARG A 339 -10.86 -2.05 0.26
CA ARG A 339 -12.14 -2.11 -0.48
C ARG A 339 -11.96 -2.20 -1.99
N TYR A 340 -10.79 -1.87 -2.52
CA TYR A 340 -10.49 -1.98 -3.95
C TYR A 340 -9.93 -3.36 -4.33
N ALA A 341 -9.84 -4.28 -3.38
CA ALA A 341 -9.42 -5.64 -3.60
C ALA A 341 -10.56 -6.63 -3.32
N THR A 342 -10.47 -7.77 -3.99
CA THR A 342 -11.29 -8.95 -3.71
C THR A 342 -10.49 -10.00 -2.93
N HIS A 343 -9.17 -9.99 -3.12
CA HIS A 343 -8.24 -10.94 -2.55
C HIS A 343 -7.12 -10.18 -1.85
N ALA A 344 -6.54 -10.77 -0.80
CA ALA A 344 -5.38 -10.22 -0.14
C ALA A 344 -4.36 -11.29 0.20
N VAL A 345 -3.08 -10.92 0.14
CA VAL A 345 -2.01 -11.67 0.80
C VAL A 345 -1.54 -10.88 2.01
N VAL A 346 -1.38 -11.55 3.14
CA VAL A 346 -0.81 -10.97 4.36
C VAL A 346 0.43 -11.74 4.74
N MET A 347 1.56 -11.04 4.84
CA MET A 347 2.81 -11.63 5.27
C MET A 347 3.59 -10.60 6.10
N TYR A 348 3.41 -10.72 7.41
CA TYR A 348 4.06 -9.93 8.44
C TYR A 348 4.55 -10.85 9.55
N GLY A 349 5.49 -10.36 10.35
CA GLY A 349 6.00 -11.04 11.54
C GLY A 349 7.51 -11.02 11.64
N THR A 350 8.23 -10.97 10.52
CA THR A 350 9.70 -10.96 10.49
C THR A 350 10.29 -9.83 11.34
N ASN A 351 9.73 -8.63 11.23
CA ASN A 351 10.17 -7.46 12.02
C ASN A 351 9.44 -7.35 13.37
N ASP A 352 8.35 -8.10 13.58
CA ASP A 352 7.70 -8.16 14.89
C ASP A 352 8.57 -8.94 15.89
N ILE A 353 9.12 -10.09 15.46
CA ILE A 353 9.86 -11.03 16.32
C ILE A 353 11.38 -11.01 16.08
N GLY A 354 11.84 -10.36 15.03
CA GLY A 354 13.26 -10.22 14.69
C GLY A 354 14.09 -9.55 15.78
N LEU A 355 15.38 -9.92 15.90
CA LEU A 355 16.34 -9.26 16.80
C LEU A 355 16.47 -7.75 16.56
N ALA A 356 16.36 -7.32 15.31
CA ALA A 356 16.34 -5.90 14.91
C ALA A 356 14.92 -5.30 14.92
N GLY A 357 13.94 -6.05 15.40
CA GLY A 357 12.52 -5.74 15.41
C GLY A 357 11.99 -5.35 16.79
N THR A 358 10.69 -5.54 17.01
CA THR A 358 10.04 -5.21 18.30
C THR A 358 10.20 -6.29 19.37
N GLY A 359 10.63 -7.50 19.01
CA GLY A 359 10.78 -8.63 19.93
C GLY A 359 9.49 -9.05 20.65
N VAL A 360 8.32 -8.91 19.99
CA VAL A 360 7.03 -9.21 20.64
C VAL A 360 6.79 -10.71 20.79
N SER A 361 5.94 -11.09 21.75
CA SER A 361 5.52 -12.47 21.96
C SER A 361 4.72 -13.02 20.78
N LEU A 362 4.67 -14.35 20.67
CA LEU A 362 3.82 -15.04 19.69
C LEU A 362 2.34 -14.60 19.80
N ASP A 363 1.78 -14.59 21.01
CA ASP A 363 0.40 -14.19 21.27
C ASP A 363 0.09 -12.76 20.79
N THR A 364 1.04 -11.84 20.99
CA THR A 364 0.91 -10.45 20.53
C THR A 364 0.88 -10.39 19.01
N LEU A 365 1.76 -11.15 18.33
CA LEU A 365 1.79 -11.21 16.88
C LEU A 365 0.53 -11.84 16.31
N GLN A 366 0.07 -12.96 16.88
CA GLN A 366 -1.19 -13.61 16.47
C GLN A 366 -2.38 -12.66 16.59
N THR A 367 -2.45 -11.89 17.68
CA THR A 367 -3.49 -10.87 17.88
C THR A 367 -3.45 -9.79 16.79
N ARG A 368 -2.26 -9.29 16.45
CA ARG A 368 -2.08 -8.27 15.40
C ARG A 368 -2.45 -8.80 14.01
N LEU A 369 -2.02 -10.01 13.67
CA LEU A 369 -2.39 -10.64 12.39
C LEU A 369 -3.90 -10.87 12.30
N SER A 370 -4.53 -11.32 13.38
CA SER A 370 -5.99 -11.50 13.46
C SER A 370 -6.74 -10.18 13.28
N ALA A 371 -6.21 -9.06 13.79
CA ALA A 371 -6.76 -7.73 13.56
C ALA A 371 -6.64 -7.30 12.09
N ILE A 372 -5.52 -7.62 11.42
CA ILE A 372 -5.35 -7.37 9.98
C ILE A 372 -6.38 -8.18 9.18
N TYR A 373 -6.53 -9.49 9.46
CA TYR A 373 -7.51 -10.33 8.77
C TYR A 373 -8.94 -9.80 8.95
N SER A 374 -9.28 -9.40 10.18
CA SER A 374 -10.58 -8.80 10.48
C SER A 374 -10.81 -7.49 9.73
N MET A 375 -9.79 -6.62 9.65
CA MET A 375 -9.85 -5.38 8.88
C MET A 375 -10.10 -5.65 7.39
N LEU A 376 -9.43 -6.64 6.81
CA LEU A 376 -9.62 -7.02 5.41
C LEU A 376 -11.05 -7.53 5.16
N ARG A 377 -11.57 -8.40 6.03
CA ARG A 377 -12.96 -8.88 5.94
C ARG A 377 -13.98 -7.76 6.08
N ALA A 378 -13.76 -6.83 7.01
CA ALA A 378 -14.61 -5.66 7.19
C ALA A 378 -14.66 -4.73 5.97
N ASN A 379 -13.65 -4.83 5.08
CA ASN A 379 -13.57 -4.11 3.81
C ASN A 379 -13.86 -5.02 2.61
N GLU A 380 -14.66 -6.07 2.81
CA GLU A 380 -15.20 -6.94 1.76
C GLU A 380 -14.16 -7.76 0.98
N VAL A 381 -12.95 -7.95 1.53
CA VAL A 381 -11.99 -8.91 0.97
C VAL A 381 -12.55 -10.32 1.12
N GLN A 382 -12.76 -10.97 -0.02
CA GLN A 382 -13.40 -12.28 -0.17
C GLN A 382 -12.44 -13.42 0.12
N LYS A 383 -11.16 -13.26 -0.22
CA LYS A 383 -10.13 -14.28 -0.01
C LYS A 383 -8.88 -13.73 0.64
N ILE A 384 -8.39 -14.40 1.68
CA ILE A 384 -7.16 -14.03 2.39
C ILE A 384 -6.19 -15.21 2.34
N LEU A 385 -5.00 -14.96 1.78
CA LEU A 385 -3.86 -15.87 1.78
C LEU A 385 -2.84 -15.40 2.83
N ALA A 386 -2.57 -16.20 3.84
CA ALA A 386 -1.53 -15.90 4.84
C ALA A 386 -0.16 -16.45 4.41
N GLY A 387 0.89 -15.64 4.41
CA GLY A 387 2.24 -16.09 4.11
C GLY A 387 2.96 -16.64 5.33
N HIS A 388 3.63 -17.80 5.18
CA HIS A 388 4.60 -18.25 6.17
C HIS A 388 5.77 -17.26 6.28
N LEU A 389 6.34 -17.12 7.49
CA LEU A 389 7.63 -16.47 7.63
C LEU A 389 8.72 -17.25 6.89
N LEU A 390 9.61 -16.52 6.24
CA LEU A 390 10.71 -17.07 5.46
C LEU A 390 11.89 -17.46 6.37
N PRO A 391 12.84 -18.26 5.82
CA PRO A 391 14.15 -18.44 6.43
C PRO A 391 14.80 -17.11 6.82
N ARG A 392 15.53 -17.11 7.93
CA ARG A 392 16.37 -15.99 8.34
C ARG A 392 17.65 -16.50 8.98
N THR A 393 18.78 -16.28 8.33
CA THR A 393 20.05 -16.90 8.70
C THR A 393 21.20 -15.90 8.62
N THR A 394 22.33 -16.24 9.24
CA THR A 394 23.64 -15.70 8.88
C THR A 394 24.43 -16.78 8.15
N SER A 395 25.53 -16.42 7.51
CA SER A 395 26.39 -17.40 6.85
C SER A 395 27.86 -17.06 6.96
N THR A 396 28.70 -18.09 7.03
CA THR A 396 30.17 -18.00 6.98
C THR A 396 30.74 -18.21 5.57
N ASP A 397 29.90 -18.56 4.59
CA ASP A 397 30.29 -18.89 3.21
C ASP A 397 29.41 -18.21 2.15
N SER A 398 28.79 -17.09 2.51
CA SER A 398 27.85 -16.36 1.62
C SER A 398 26.68 -17.21 1.14
N TRP A 399 26.10 -18.03 2.02
CA TRP A 399 24.95 -18.90 1.76
C TRP A 399 25.16 -19.90 0.62
N ALA A 400 26.42 -20.30 0.39
CA ALA A 400 26.75 -21.28 -0.65
C ALA A 400 26.39 -22.72 -0.23
N THR A 401 26.44 -23.02 1.07
CA THR A 401 26.09 -24.34 1.64
C THR A 401 25.17 -24.22 2.84
N GLU A 402 24.34 -25.23 3.08
CA GLU A 402 23.36 -25.23 4.18
C GLU A 402 24.03 -25.42 5.55
N ALA A 403 25.13 -26.16 5.59
CA ALA A 403 25.93 -26.39 6.80
C ALA A 403 26.53 -25.09 7.37
N ASN A 404 26.85 -24.13 6.50
CA ASN A 404 27.41 -22.84 6.88
C ASN A 404 26.34 -21.75 7.11
N GLN A 405 25.06 -22.10 7.03
CA GLN A 405 23.98 -21.23 7.47
C GLN A 405 23.66 -21.45 8.95
N ASN A 406 23.61 -20.37 9.72
CA ASN A 406 23.24 -20.36 11.13
C ASN A 406 21.92 -19.60 11.30
N TYR A 407 21.01 -20.06 12.15
CA TYR A 407 19.75 -19.34 12.39
C TYR A 407 20.01 -17.96 13.01
N CYS A 408 19.27 -16.96 12.55
CA CYS A 408 19.29 -15.66 13.19
C CYS A 408 18.73 -15.78 14.62
N GLY A 409 19.42 -15.21 15.61
CA GLY A 409 19.04 -15.34 17.02
C GLY A 409 19.57 -16.60 17.73
N GLY A 410 20.26 -17.51 17.02
CA GLY A 410 20.76 -18.75 17.61
C GLY A 410 19.63 -19.73 17.99
N PRO A 411 19.92 -20.73 18.85
CA PRO A 411 18.93 -21.70 19.31
C PRO A 411 17.73 -21.03 20.00
N GLY A 412 16.51 -21.42 19.63
CA GLY A 412 15.25 -20.80 20.05
C GLY A 412 14.89 -19.53 19.28
N GLY A 413 15.74 -19.08 18.36
CA GLY A 413 15.52 -17.93 17.47
C GLY A 413 14.74 -18.31 16.21
N TRP A 414 15.38 -18.25 15.04
CA TRP A 414 14.79 -18.63 13.75
C TRP A 414 14.93 -20.13 13.44
N ASP A 415 14.81 -20.99 14.44
CA ASP A 415 14.89 -22.44 14.30
C ASP A 415 13.53 -23.12 14.48
N SER A 416 13.51 -24.45 14.38
CA SER A 416 12.29 -25.27 14.46
C SER A 416 11.56 -25.19 15.81
N THR A 417 12.20 -24.67 16.85
CA THR A 417 11.62 -24.50 18.19
C THR A 417 11.19 -23.06 18.47
N GLY A 418 11.68 -22.10 17.67
CA GLY A 418 11.44 -20.69 17.88
C GLY A 418 10.09 -20.17 17.40
N ILE A 419 9.84 -18.89 17.69
CA ILE A 419 8.55 -18.22 17.42
C ILE A 419 8.19 -18.27 15.92
N ALA A 420 9.16 -18.22 15.01
CA ALA A 420 8.90 -18.28 13.58
C ALA A 420 8.26 -19.61 13.16
N ALA A 421 8.78 -20.74 13.65
CA ALA A 421 8.21 -22.07 13.40
C ALA A 421 6.80 -22.19 14.02
N GLN A 422 6.64 -21.71 15.26
CA GLN A 422 5.36 -21.74 15.98
C GLN A 422 4.29 -20.89 15.27
N LEU A 423 4.65 -19.72 14.73
CA LEU A 423 3.73 -18.90 13.96
C LEU A 423 3.31 -19.57 12.65
N ASN A 424 4.26 -20.17 11.91
CA ASN A 424 3.95 -20.91 10.69
C ASN A 424 3.00 -22.08 10.98
N ALA A 425 3.24 -22.82 12.08
CA ALA A 425 2.36 -23.90 12.51
C ALA A 425 0.96 -23.40 12.94
N TRP A 426 0.86 -22.20 13.50
CA TRP A 426 -0.42 -21.57 13.88
C TRP A 426 -1.31 -21.24 12.68
N LEU A 427 -0.75 -20.98 11.48
CA LEU A 427 -1.56 -20.60 10.32
C LEU A 427 -2.45 -21.74 9.80
N ALA A 428 -1.97 -23.00 9.84
CA ALA A 428 -2.71 -24.14 9.33
C ALA A 428 -4.10 -24.33 9.97
N PRO A 429 -4.26 -24.37 11.32
CA PRO A 429 -5.57 -24.48 11.95
C PRO A 429 -6.45 -23.23 11.81
N ASN A 430 -5.91 -22.10 11.31
CA ASN A 430 -6.67 -20.87 11.07
C ASN A 430 -7.28 -20.79 9.65
N VAL A 431 -6.97 -21.75 8.77
CA VAL A 431 -7.63 -21.88 7.48
C VAL A 431 -9.11 -22.24 7.68
N GLY A 432 -10.00 -21.52 7.00
CA GLY A 432 -11.45 -21.59 7.15
C GLY A 432 -12.01 -20.77 8.31
N ALA A 433 -11.24 -20.55 9.38
CA ALA A 433 -11.66 -19.75 10.54
C ALA A 433 -11.37 -18.26 10.35
N ALA A 434 -10.16 -17.91 9.89
CA ALA A 434 -9.70 -16.52 9.75
C ALA A 434 -9.23 -16.21 8.32
N VAL A 435 -8.56 -17.17 7.68
CA VAL A 435 -7.98 -17.05 6.34
C VAL A 435 -8.47 -18.17 5.42
N ASP A 436 -8.37 -18.01 4.11
CA ASP A 436 -8.83 -19.03 3.14
C ASP A 436 -7.76 -20.04 2.79
N ALA A 437 -6.49 -19.65 2.89
CA ALA A 437 -5.34 -20.52 2.68
C ALA A 437 -4.09 -19.92 3.33
N PHE A 438 -3.01 -20.70 3.36
CA PHE A 438 -1.67 -20.20 3.64
C PHE A 438 -0.72 -20.55 2.49
N GLN A 439 0.33 -19.74 2.31
CA GLN A 439 1.40 -19.99 1.37
C GLN A 439 2.65 -20.47 2.11
N HIS A 440 3.06 -21.69 1.82
CA HIS A 440 4.40 -22.19 2.07
C HIS A 440 5.24 -22.01 0.79
N TRP A 441 6.47 -21.50 0.91
CA TRP A 441 7.38 -21.30 -0.23
C TRP A 441 8.51 -22.34 -0.20
N PRO A 442 8.24 -23.60 -0.57
CA PRO A 442 9.24 -24.66 -0.50
C PRO A 442 10.42 -24.40 -1.44
N SER A 443 10.20 -23.71 -2.55
CA SER A 443 11.21 -23.51 -3.60
C SER A 443 12.41 -22.65 -3.19
N ILE A 444 12.32 -21.93 -2.06
CA ILE A 444 13.41 -21.10 -1.55
C ILE A 444 14.01 -21.62 -0.23
N ARG A 445 13.58 -22.80 0.21
CA ARG A 445 13.98 -23.41 1.48
C ARG A 445 15.00 -24.52 1.23
N GLY A 446 15.85 -24.74 2.23
CA GLY A 446 16.82 -25.83 2.24
C GLY A 446 16.17 -27.17 2.59
N THR A 447 17.00 -28.13 2.97
CA THR A 447 16.50 -29.38 3.60
C THR A 447 15.85 -29.06 4.94
N ASP A 448 16.43 -28.10 5.67
CA ASP A 448 15.81 -27.41 6.78
C ASP A 448 14.89 -26.29 6.28
N ASP A 449 13.62 -26.34 6.69
CA ASP A 449 12.59 -25.40 6.28
C ASP A 449 12.89 -23.94 6.64
N LEU A 450 13.72 -23.68 7.66
CA LEU A 450 14.08 -22.33 8.12
C LEU A 450 15.47 -21.88 7.67
N LYS A 451 16.09 -22.62 6.75
CA LYS A 451 17.30 -22.22 6.02
C LYS A 451 16.97 -21.93 4.56
N PHE A 452 17.75 -21.06 3.93
CA PHE A 452 17.58 -20.75 2.52
C PHE A 452 18.08 -21.89 1.64
N LEU A 453 17.45 -22.07 0.48
CA LEU A 453 17.92 -22.94 -0.59
C LEU A 453 19.38 -22.64 -0.94
N VAL A 454 20.16 -23.70 -1.14
CA VAL A 454 21.55 -23.62 -1.59
C VAL A 454 21.74 -24.35 -2.91
N THR A 455 22.55 -23.77 -3.79
CA THR A 455 22.89 -24.34 -5.10
C THR A 455 24.40 -24.57 -5.27
N GLY A 456 25.18 -24.32 -4.22
CA GLY A 456 26.64 -24.21 -4.28
C GLY A 456 27.14 -22.84 -4.76
N ALA A 457 26.27 -22.01 -5.36
CA ALA A 457 26.60 -20.65 -5.74
C ALA A 457 26.41 -19.68 -4.56
N ALA A 458 27.40 -18.80 -4.35
CA ALA A 458 27.31 -17.76 -3.34
C ALA A 458 26.13 -16.81 -3.60
N ARG A 459 25.39 -16.49 -2.55
CA ARG A 459 24.29 -15.52 -2.52
C ARG A 459 23.16 -15.81 -3.51
N TYR A 460 22.89 -17.10 -3.77
CA TYR A 460 21.85 -17.49 -4.72
C TYR A 460 20.45 -17.09 -4.24
N ALA A 461 20.01 -17.60 -3.09
CA ALA A 461 18.66 -17.37 -2.59
C ALA A 461 18.51 -16.08 -1.76
N THR A 462 19.59 -15.65 -1.09
CA THR A 462 19.64 -14.41 -0.30
C THR A 462 21.05 -13.83 -0.32
N THR A 463 21.16 -12.51 -0.18
CA THR A 463 22.46 -11.80 -0.06
C THR A 463 22.76 -11.33 1.36
N ASP A 464 21.76 -11.29 2.23
CA ASP A 464 21.85 -10.73 3.58
C ASP A 464 21.23 -11.62 4.66
N GLY A 465 20.71 -12.80 4.27
CA GLY A 465 20.13 -13.76 5.19
C GLY A 465 18.72 -13.41 5.66
N THR A 466 18.07 -12.41 5.06
CA THR A 466 16.67 -12.04 5.37
C THR A 466 15.85 -11.89 4.09
N HIS A 467 16.40 -11.21 3.09
CA HIS A 467 15.68 -10.86 1.88
C HIS A 467 15.99 -11.86 0.76
N PRO A 468 14.96 -12.40 0.08
CA PRO A 468 15.15 -13.16 -1.15
C PRO A 468 15.83 -12.32 -2.23
N THR A 469 16.65 -12.96 -3.06
CA THR A 469 17.17 -12.34 -4.30
C THR A 469 16.11 -12.31 -5.39
N THR A 470 16.40 -11.63 -6.50
CA THR A 470 15.63 -11.73 -7.75
C THR A 470 15.32 -13.18 -8.15
N ALA A 471 16.32 -14.08 -8.08
CA ALA A 471 16.13 -15.48 -8.44
C ALA A 471 15.14 -16.17 -7.50
N ALA A 472 15.32 -16.02 -6.18
CA ALA A 472 14.42 -16.59 -5.19
C ALA A 472 13.01 -16.00 -5.26
N TYR A 473 12.86 -14.70 -5.55
CA TYR A 473 11.54 -14.10 -5.78
C TYR A 473 10.84 -14.66 -7.02
N GLY A 474 11.59 -15.05 -8.06
CA GLY A 474 11.05 -15.79 -9.21
C GLY A 474 10.48 -17.14 -8.81
N LEU A 475 11.20 -17.89 -7.97
CA LEU A 475 10.75 -19.16 -7.42
C LEU A 475 9.50 -18.99 -6.53
N MET A 476 9.52 -18.01 -5.63
CA MET A 476 8.37 -17.69 -4.78
C MET A 476 7.11 -17.35 -5.57
N ALA A 477 7.27 -16.61 -6.68
CA ALA A 477 6.16 -16.25 -7.55
C ALA A 477 5.55 -17.49 -8.23
N ALA A 478 6.36 -18.47 -8.61
CA ALA A 478 5.87 -19.73 -9.16
C ALA A 478 5.05 -20.50 -8.13
N ASP A 479 5.55 -20.63 -6.89
CA ASP A 479 4.84 -21.34 -5.81
C ASP A 479 3.48 -20.72 -5.49
N VAL A 480 3.40 -19.38 -5.44
CA VAL A 480 2.18 -18.68 -4.99
C VAL A 480 1.09 -18.59 -6.06
N ARG A 481 1.45 -18.59 -7.36
CA ARG A 481 0.46 -18.55 -8.45
C ARG A 481 -0.54 -19.70 -8.35
N THR A 482 -0.07 -20.92 -8.10
CA THR A 482 -0.93 -22.09 -7.92
C THR A 482 -1.94 -21.89 -6.80
N GLN A 483 -1.51 -21.31 -5.68
CA GLN A 483 -2.39 -21.05 -4.55
C GLN A 483 -3.38 -19.91 -4.81
N MET A 484 -2.95 -18.89 -5.55
CA MET A 484 -3.80 -17.78 -5.97
C MET A 484 -4.87 -18.20 -6.99
N ASP A 485 -4.55 -19.14 -7.89
CA ASP A 485 -5.50 -19.66 -8.87
C ASP A 485 -6.60 -20.49 -8.20
N ALA A 486 -6.25 -21.21 -7.12
CA ALA A 486 -7.17 -22.03 -6.34
C ALA A 486 -8.13 -21.23 -5.44
N LEU A 487 -7.80 -19.98 -5.10
CA LEU A 487 -8.63 -19.06 -4.32
C LEU A 487 -9.59 -18.29 -5.21
#